data_AF-A0A2T3W6H9-F1
#
_entry.id   AF-A0A2T3W6H9-F1
#
_cell.length_a   1.000
_cell.length_b   1.000
_cell.length_c   1.000
_cell.angle_alpha   90.00
_cell.angle_beta   90.00
_cell.angle_gamma   90.00
#
_symmetry.space_group_name_H-M   'P 1'
#
loop_
_entity.id
_entity.type
_entity.pdbx_description
1 polymer ?
#
loop_
_entity_poly.entity_id
_entity_poly.type
_entity_poly.pdbx_seq_one_letter_code
_entity_poly.pdbx_strand_id
1 'polypeptide(L)'
;MADTAVGWGLIALGLPLCGVLALAGDALGPQFVGVLTRRLADLLAQTRPWMALLALYAALKIPVPLWPEGFPVLGLASTVALFLAALAFVWERAGWVRAGLMMAVSFGAGLGVEVLGSRTGFPFGVYSYDTAPAPTLLGVPLIVPLGWFALTLTATCLSGGRPWLAGLLMMLWDIGLEPLMTAQRYWLWHDPLGLWAGAPVQNFLGWWAVGLGIAWVFTGLAPRLFGLRRLEWAWALPWWARAYPESRTPQLSLLPGRPRREPDFRVAYPTEAFFLPGGLVLVGRYLEAAVTLAAMGLGLALARRVTRHDR
;
A
#
# COMPACT_ATOMS: atom_id res chain seq x y z
N MET A 1 18.51 -8.14 -27.28
CA MET A 1 17.91 -9.49 -27.15
C MET A 1 18.74 -10.43 -26.29
N ALA A 2 20.08 -10.50 -26.45
CA ALA A 2 20.94 -11.32 -25.58
C ALA A 2 20.96 -10.80 -24.13
N ASP A 3 21.12 -9.50 -23.91
CA ASP A 3 21.17 -8.89 -22.56
C ASP A 3 19.87 -9.03 -21.78
N THR A 4 18.73 -8.92 -22.47
CA THR A 4 17.40 -9.14 -21.88
C THR A 4 17.22 -10.59 -21.44
N ALA A 5 17.67 -11.57 -22.24
CA ALA A 5 17.58 -12.98 -21.88
C ALA A 5 18.44 -13.31 -20.65
N VAL A 6 19.63 -12.72 -20.54
CA VAL A 6 20.49 -12.84 -19.35
C VAL A 6 19.79 -12.24 -18.12
N GLY A 7 19.22 -11.03 -18.24
CA GLY A 7 18.47 -10.39 -17.15
C GLY A 7 17.31 -11.25 -16.65
N TRP A 8 16.50 -11.80 -17.56
CA TRP A 8 15.42 -12.72 -17.21
C TRP A 8 15.92 -14.00 -16.54
N GLY A 9 17.04 -14.56 -17.01
CA GLY A 9 17.71 -15.70 -16.37
C GLY A 9 18.19 -15.38 -14.95
N LEU A 10 18.74 -14.19 -14.73
CA LEU A 10 19.17 -13.73 -13.40
C LEU A 10 17.99 -13.57 -12.44
N ILE A 11 16.83 -13.07 -12.90
CA ILE A 11 15.62 -13.02 -12.06
C ILE A 11 15.12 -14.42 -11.74
N ALA A 12 15.01 -15.28 -12.77
CA ALA A 12 14.48 -16.63 -12.64
C ALA A 12 15.31 -17.51 -11.69
N LEU A 13 16.64 -17.31 -11.65
CA LEU A 13 17.54 -18.00 -10.72
C LEU A 13 17.66 -17.28 -9.38
N GLY A 14 17.81 -15.96 -9.40
CA GLY A 14 18.12 -15.14 -8.24
C GLY A 14 16.98 -15.07 -7.24
N LEU A 15 15.73 -14.94 -7.68
CA LEU A 15 14.59 -14.82 -6.77
C LEU A 15 14.38 -16.11 -5.93
N PRO A 16 14.34 -17.33 -6.52
CA PRO A 16 14.31 -18.56 -5.75
C PRO A 16 15.54 -18.74 -4.85
N LEU A 17 16.74 -18.42 -5.36
CA LEU A 17 17.98 -18.55 -4.59
C LEU A 17 17.98 -17.65 -3.36
N CYS A 18 17.56 -16.39 -3.49
CA CYS A 18 17.40 -15.47 -2.37
C CYS A 18 16.41 -16.03 -1.33
N GLY A 19 15.31 -16.64 -1.76
CA GLY A 19 14.36 -17.29 -0.86
C GLY A 19 14.97 -18.48 -0.10
N VAL A 20 15.73 -19.32 -0.81
CA VAL A 20 16.46 -20.45 -0.22
C VAL A 20 17.50 -19.96 0.79
N LEU A 21 18.28 -18.94 0.43
CA LEU A 21 19.30 -18.36 1.31
C LEU A 21 18.67 -17.66 2.53
N ALA A 22 17.56 -16.95 2.35
CA ALA A 22 16.84 -16.31 3.45
C ALA A 22 16.27 -17.34 4.44
N LEU A 23 15.76 -18.47 3.95
CA LEU A 23 15.27 -19.56 4.78
C LEU A 23 16.41 -20.33 5.45
N ALA A 24 17.47 -20.66 4.71
CA ALA A 24 18.63 -21.37 5.25
C ALA A 24 19.36 -20.54 6.31
N GLY A 25 19.47 -19.22 6.10
CA GLY A 25 20.20 -18.31 6.99
C GLY A 25 21.69 -18.66 7.05
N ASP A 26 22.16 -19.00 8.25
CA ASP A 26 23.52 -19.42 8.56
C ASP A 26 23.74 -20.94 8.49
N ALA A 27 22.69 -21.72 8.23
CA ALA A 27 22.80 -23.17 8.13
C ALA A 27 23.60 -23.58 6.88
N LEU A 28 24.71 -24.29 7.08
CA LEU A 28 25.57 -24.82 6.02
C LEU A 28 25.83 -26.32 6.23
N GLY A 29 26.31 -27.00 5.17
CA GLY A 29 26.72 -28.40 5.24
C GLY A 29 25.57 -29.37 5.52
N PRO A 30 25.75 -30.42 6.36
CA PRO A 30 24.76 -31.50 6.56
C PRO A 30 23.41 -31.03 7.11
N GLN A 31 23.37 -29.89 7.80
CA GLN A 31 22.15 -29.36 8.42
C GLN A 31 21.30 -28.53 7.45
N PHE A 32 21.86 -28.13 6.30
CA PHE A 32 21.23 -27.21 5.35
C PHE A 32 19.83 -27.67 4.93
N VAL A 33 19.71 -28.91 4.44
CA VAL A 33 18.44 -29.45 3.94
C VAL A 33 17.40 -29.56 5.07
N GLY A 34 17.82 -30.00 6.25
CA GLY A 34 16.93 -30.15 7.41
C GLY A 34 16.40 -28.80 7.93
N VAL A 35 17.24 -27.76 7.95
CA VAL A 35 16.83 -26.41 8.35
C VAL A 35 15.92 -25.78 7.30
N LEU A 36 16.28 -25.89 6.01
CA LEU A 36 15.52 -25.33 4.90
C LEU A 36 14.10 -25.94 4.85
N THR A 37 13.98 -27.27 4.90
CA THR A 37 12.69 -27.96 4.85
C THR A 37 11.80 -27.60 6.03
N ARG A 38 12.35 -27.56 7.25
CA ARG A 38 11.60 -27.18 8.46
C ARG A 38 11.11 -25.73 8.37
N ARG A 39 11.99 -24.79 8.04
CA ARG A 39 11.63 -23.36 7.95
C ARG A 39 10.69 -23.07 6.79
N LEU A 40 10.80 -23.79 5.68
CA LEU A 40 9.85 -23.71 4.58
C LEU A 40 8.46 -24.22 5.02
N ALA A 41 8.39 -25.36 5.71
CA ALA A 41 7.14 -25.87 6.25
C ALA A 41 6.51 -24.88 7.25
N ASP A 42 7.32 -24.31 8.15
CA ASP A 42 6.87 -23.30 9.11
C ASP A 42 6.39 -22.02 8.41
N LEU A 43 7.07 -21.57 7.35
CA LEU A 43 6.67 -20.43 6.55
C LEU A 43 5.33 -20.69 5.86
N LEU A 44 5.18 -21.82 5.19
CA LEU A 44 3.94 -22.20 4.50
C LEU A 44 2.78 -22.33 5.49
N ALA A 45 3.01 -22.91 6.66
CA ALA A 45 1.99 -23.04 7.71
C ALA A 45 1.54 -21.68 8.27
N GLN A 46 2.40 -20.66 8.25
CA GLN A 46 2.10 -19.30 8.71
C GLN A 46 1.63 -18.37 7.58
N THR A 47 1.82 -18.74 6.32
CA THR A 47 1.50 -17.91 5.17
C THR A 47 0.00 -17.86 4.97
N ARG A 48 -0.57 -16.67 5.20
CA ARG A 48 -1.98 -16.39 4.92
C ARG A 48 -2.16 -16.01 3.43
N PRO A 49 -3.36 -16.21 2.84
CA PRO A 49 -3.61 -15.86 1.44
C PRO A 49 -3.24 -14.42 1.08
N TRP A 50 -3.55 -13.46 1.96
CA TRP A 50 -3.19 -12.05 1.72
C TRP A 50 -1.67 -11.81 1.71
N MET A 51 -0.89 -12.59 2.47
CA MET A 51 0.58 -12.49 2.48
C MET A 51 1.16 -12.95 1.16
N ALA A 52 0.64 -14.05 0.60
CA ALA A 52 1.04 -14.54 -0.70
C ALA A 52 0.72 -13.54 -1.82
N LEU A 53 -0.47 -12.92 -1.78
CA LEU A 53 -0.87 -11.87 -2.71
C LEU A 53 -0.02 -10.60 -2.58
N LEU A 54 0.37 -10.22 -1.37
CA LEU A 54 1.28 -9.10 -1.14
C LEU A 54 2.71 -9.40 -1.59
N ALA A 55 3.17 -10.65 -1.43
CA ALA A 55 4.44 -11.09 -2.00
C ALA A 55 4.40 -11.08 -3.53
N LEU A 56 3.31 -11.51 -4.14
CA LEU A 56 3.09 -11.42 -5.59
C LEU A 56 3.09 -9.97 -6.06
N TYR A 57 2.44 -9.07 -5.32
CA TYR A 57 2.47 -7.63 -5.59
C TYR A 57 3.91 -7.09 -5.68
N ALA A 58 4.76 -7.43 -4.72
CA ALA A 58 6.17 -7.04 -4.73
C ALA A 58 6.93 -7.71 -5.89
N ALA A 59 6.70 -9.00 -6.11
CA ALA A 59 7.39 -9.77 -7.14
C ALA A 59 7.10 -9.24 -8.56
N LEU A 60 5.87 -8.81 -8.83
CA LEU A 60 5.47 -8.26 -10.14
C LEU A 60 6.18 -6.95 -10.52
N LYS A 61 6.79 -6.26 -9.56
CA LYS A 61 7.57 -5.03 -9.79
C LYS A 61 9.03 -5.31 -10.18
N ILE A 62 9.55 -6.51 -9.87
CA ILE A 62 10.95 -6.89 -10.11
C ILE A 62 11.30 -6.91 -11.62
N PRO A 63 10.45 -7.42 -12.52
CA PRO A 63 10.78 -7.50 -13.95
C PRO A 63 10.61 -6.18 -14.72
N VAL A 64 9.95 -5.18 -14.14
CA VAL A 64 9.68 -3.88 -14.79
C VAL A 64 10.90 -3.25 -15.48
N PRO A 65 12.11 -3.23 -14.88
CA PRO A 65 13.27 -2.59 -15.50
C PRO A 65 13.77 -3.34 -16.74
N LEU A 66 13.47 -4.65 -16.84
CA LEU A 66 13.84 -5.49 -17.98
C LEU A 66 12.77 -5.52 -19.08
N TRP A 67 11.55 -5.07 -18.76
CA TRP A 67 10.43 -5.01 -19.70
C TRP A 67 9.59 -3.74 -19.51
N PRO A 68 10.13 -2.56 -19.91
CA PRO A 68 9.44 -1.28 -19.76
C PRO A 68 8.10 -1.21 -20.48
N GLU A 69 7.98 -1.85 -21.66
CA GLU A 69 6.73 -1.90 -22.44
C GLU A 69 5.64 -2.70 -21.73
N GLY A 70 6.04 -3.62 -20.83
CA GLY A 70 5.14 -4.39 -19.98
C GLY A 70 4.66 -3.64 -18.74
N PHE A 71 5.15 -2.41 -18.49
CA PHE A 71 4.80 -1.62 -17.31
C PHE A 71 3.28 -1.49 -17.10
N PRO A 72 2.44 -1.22 -18.12
CA PRO A 72 0.99 -1.16 -17.91
C PRO A 72 0.37 -2.44 -17.37
N VAL A 73 0.76 -3.59 -17.94
CA VAL A 73 0.23 -4.90 -17.55
C VAL A 73 0.73 -5.29 -16.16
N LEU A 74 2.03 -5.15 -15.90
CA LEU A 74 2.63 -5.45 -14.60
C LEU A 74 2.11 -4.50 -13.50
N GLY A 75 1.95 -3.21 -13.82
CA GLY A 75 1.39 -2.21 -12.93
C GLY A 75 -0.05 -2.54 -12.53
N LEU A 76 -0.90 -2.88 -13.50
CA LEU A 76 -2.26 -3.31 -13.23
C LEU A 76 -2.30 -4.62 -12.43
N ALA A 77 -1.57 -5.65 -12.87
CA ALA A 77 -1.54 -6.96 -12.20
C ALA A 77 -1.04 -6.83 -10.75
N SER A 78 0.00 -6.03 -10.52
CA SER A 78 0.51 -5.75 -9.18
C SER A 78 -0.55 -5.06 -8.32
N THR A 79 -1.23 -4.04 -8.84
CA THR A 79 -2.26 -3.31 -8.10
C THR A 79 -3.48 -4.19 -7.79
N VAL A 80 -3.88 -5.06 -8.72
CA VAL A 80 -4.91 -6.09 -8.47
C VAL A 80 -4.47 -7.04 -7.36
N ALA A 81 -3.22 -7.52 -7.38
CA ALA A 81 -2.69 -8.38 -6.32
C ALA A 81 -2.70 -7.67 -4.96
N LEU A 82 -2.32 -6.40 -4.91
CA LEU A 82 -2.39 -5.58 -3.70
C LEU A 82 -3.83 -5.38 -3.21
N PHE A 83 -4.76 -5.08 -4.13
CA PHE A 83 -6.19 -4.93 -3.82
C PHE A 83 -6.78 -6.21 -3.25
N LEU A 84 -6.51 -7.36 -3.87
CA LEU A 84 -6.97 -8.66 -3.38
C LEU A 84 -6.32 -9.03 -2.05
N ALA A 85 -5.04 -8.67 -1.84
CA ALA A 85 -4.36 -8.83 -0.56
C ALA A 85 -5.06 -8.01 0.53
N ALA A 86 -5.38 -6.74 0.27
CA ALA A 86 -6.12 -5.88 1.18
C ALA A 86 -7.50 -6.46 1.52
N LEU A 87 -8.23 -6.93 0.51
CA LEU A 87 -9.56 -7.50 0.70
C LEU A 87 -9.51 -8.78 1.54
N ALA A 88 -8.59 -9.69 1.22
CA ALA A 88 -8.38 -10.92 1.96
C ALA A 88 -7.95 -10.66 3.41
N PHE A 89 -7.09 -9.66 3.64
CA PHE A 89 -6.67 -9.25 4.99
C PHE A 89 -7.86 -8.76 5.83
N VAL A 90 -8.68 -7.85 5.30
CA VAL A 90 -9.84 -7.34 6.03
C VAL A 90 -10.88 -8.43 6.24
N TRP A 91 -11.11 -9.30 5.24
CA TRP A 91 -12.01 -10.44 5.38
C TRP A 91 -11.56 -11.35 6.52
N GLU A 92 -10.30 -11.78 6.54
CA GLU A 92 -9.75 -12.65 7.59
C GLU A 92 -9.90 -12.03 8.99
N ARG A 93 -9.67 -10.72 9.12
CA ARG A 93 -9.56 -10.04 10.43
C ARG A 93 -10.86 -9.41 10.94
N ALA A 94 -11.76 -9.02 10.05
CA ALA A 94 -12.95 -8.22 10.37
C ALA A 94 -14.25 -8.78 9.75
N GLY A 95 -14.16 -9.84 8.94
CA GLY A 95 -15.30 -10.49 8.30
C GLY A 95 -15.64 -9.90 6.91
N TRP A 96 -16.31 -10.70 6.09
CA TRP A 96 -16.61 -10.38 4.69
C TRP A 96 -17.49 -9.13 4.52
N VAL A 97 -18.43 -8.87 5.43
CA VAL A 97 -19.30 -7.69 5.38
C VAL A 97 -18.49 -6.40 5.49
N ARG A 98 -17.59 -6.31 6.49
CA ARG A 98 -16.74 -5.13 6.67
C ARG A 98 -15.74 -4.99 5.53
N ALA A 99 -15.19 -6.10 5.05
CA ALA A 99 -14.32 -6.12 3.88
C ALA A 99 -15.01 -5.55 2.63
N GLY A 100 -16.23 -6.02 2.33
CA GLY A 100 -17.03 -5.53 1.22
C GLY A 100 -17.43 -4.06 1.36
N LEU A 101 -17.83 -3.62 2.55
CA LEU A 101 -18.17 -2.21 2.80
C LEU A 101 -16.97 -1.29 2.66
N MET A 102 -15.82 -1.63 3.26
CA MET A 102 -14.60 -0.83 3.15
C MET A 102 -14.14 -0.74 1.69
N MET A 103 -14.15 -1.87 0.98
CA MET A 103 -13.86 -1.94 -0.44
C MET A 103 -14.79 -1.05 -1.26
N ALA A 104 -16.11 -1.20 -1.10
CA ALA A 104 -17.11 -0.45 -1.86
C ALA A 104 -17.00 1.06 -1.60
N VAL A 105 -16.82 1.47 -0.34
CA VAL A 105 -16.68 2.88 0.03
C VAL A 105 -15.41 3.46 -0.59
N SER A 106 -14.25 2.84 -0.43
CA SER A 106 -13.01 3.42 -0.95
C SER A 106 -12.94 3.38 -2.47
N PHE A 107 -13.39 2.29 -3.09
CA PHE A 107 -13.42 2.16 -4.55
C PHE A 107 -14.38 3.18 -5.15
N GLY A 108 -15.60 3.28 -4.59
CA GLY A 108 -16.62 4.23 -5.06
C GLY A 108 -16.24 5.68 -4.79
N ALA A 109 -15.72 6.00 -3.60
CA ALA A 109 -15.26 7.35 -3.27
C ALA A 109 -14.05 7.74 -4.13
N GLY A 110 -13.06 6.85 -4.25
CA GLY A 110 -11.88 7.05 -5.10
C GLY A 110 -12.27 7.28 -6.56
N LEU A 111 -13.05 6.37 -7.16
CA LEU A 111 -13.54 6.55 -8.52
C LEU A 111 -14.36 7.85 -8.67
N GLY A 112 -15.21 8.16 -7.70
CA GLY A 112 -16.05 9.35 -7.72
C GLY A 112 -15.23 10.65 -7.71
N VAL A 113 -14.22 10.76 -6.85
CA VAL A 113 -13.35 11.95 -6.80
C VAL A 113 -12.47 12.07 -8.03
N GLU A 114 -12.05 10.96 -8.64
CA GLU A 114 -11.24 10.98 -9.86
C GLU A 114 -12.07 11.36 -11.10
N VAL A 115 -13.30 10.86 -11.18
CA VAL A 115 -14.25 11.28 -12.23
C VAL A 115 -14.62 12.76 -12.06
N LEU A 116 -14.79 13.23 -10.82
CA LEU A 116 -15.05 14.64 -10.54
C LEU A 116 -13.81 15.50 -10.87
N GLY A 117 -12.63 15.08 -10.43
CA GLY A 117 -11.36 15.77 -10.63
C GLY A 117 -11.03 15.95 -12.10
N SER A 118 -11.02 14.85 -12.85
CA SER A 118 -10.73 14.88 -14.30
C SER A 118 -11.70 15.71 -15.13
N ARG A 119 -12.92 15.97 -14.64
CA ARG A 119 -13.93 16.78 -15.35
C ARG A 119 -14.00 18.24 -14.91
N THR A 120 -13.74 18.50 -13.63
CA THR A 120 -14.01 19.83 -13.01
C THR A 120 -12.77 20.53 -12.51
N GLY A 121 -11.65 19.82 -12.39
CA GLY A 121 -10.44 20.34 -11.77
C GLY A 121 -10.41 20.19 -10.24
N PHE A 122 -11.51 19.78 -9.58
CA PHE A 122 -11.57 19.61 -8.13
C PHE A 122 -11.81 18.13 -7.77
N PRO A 123 -11.06 17.53 -6.82
CA PRO A 123 -10.21 18.18 -5.82
C PRO A 123 -8.73 18.31 -6.18
N PHE A 124 -8.26 17.75 -7.30
CA PHE A 124 -6.81 17.56 -7.52
C PHE A 124 -6.11 18.63 -8.36
N GLY A 125 -6.83 19.36 -9.21
CA GLY A 125 -6.28 20.21 -10.26
C GLY A 125 -6.82 19.81 -11.63
N VAL A 126 -6.39 20.50 -12.68
CA VAL A 126 -6.78 20.24 -14.07
C VAL A 126 -5.83 19.23 -14.70
N TYR A 127 -6.33 18.03 -14.97
CA TYR A 127 -5.57 16.94 -15.57
C TYR A 127 -6.45 16.08 -16.50
N SER A 128 -5.83 15.31 -17.39
CA SER A 128 -6.53 14.33 -18.23
C SER A 128 -5.86 12.94 -18.22
N TYR A 129 -6.68 11.91 -18.40
CA TYR A 129 -6.26 10.50 -18.51
C TYR A 129 -6.17 10.03 -19.98
N ASP A 130 -6.03 10.95 -20.94
CA ASP A 130 -6.19 10.66 -22.37
C ASP A 130 -5.21 9.59 -22.89
N THR A 131 -4.02 9.52 -22.30
CA THR A 131 -2.97 8.56 -22.66
C THR A 131 -2.88 7.38 -21.72
N ALA A 132 -3.79 7.27 -20.76
CA ALA A 132 -3.73 6.22 -19.76
C ALA A 132 -4.04 4.84 -20.37
N PRO A 133 -3.30 3.79 -19.98
CA PRO A 133 -3.54 2.45 -20.49
C PRO A 133 -4.88 1.90 -19.99
N ALA A 134 -5.55 1.15 -20.86
CA ALA A 134 -6.72 0.36 -20.50
C ALA A 134 -6.37 -0.73 -19.46
N PRO A 135 -7.34 -1.17 -18.64
CA PRO A 135 -8.75 -0.82 -18.66
C PRO A 135 -9.05 0.49 -17.91
N THR A 136 -9.99 1.26 -18.44
CA THR A 136 -10.54 2.46 -17.78
C THR A 136 -11.99 2.22 -17.37
N LEU A 137 -12.42 2.88 -16.29
CA LEU A 137 -13.77 2.87 -15.78
C LEU A 137 -14.23 4.33 -15.67
N LEU A 138 -15.28 4.69 -16.41
CA LEU A 138 -15.78 6.07 -16.50
C LEU A 138 -14.72 7.12 -16.92
N GLY A 139 -13.70 6.69 -17.68
CA GLY A 139 -12.57 7.53 -18.10
C GLY A 139 -11.38 7.54 -17.15
N VAL A 140 -11.50 6.88 -15.98
CA VAL A 140 -10.42 6.78 -14.98
C VAL A 140 -9.73 5.41 -15.10
N PRO A 141 -8.40 5.31 -15.13
CA PRO A 141 -7.68 4.04 -15.19
C PRO A 141 -8.01 3.17 -13.97
N LEU A 142 -8.36 1.90 -14.20
CA LEU A 142 -8.83 1.00 -13.14
C LEU A 142 -7.81 0.82 -12.00
N ILE A 143 -6.53 0.99 -12.29
CA ILE A 143 -5.44 0.95 -11.30
C ILE A 143 -5.68 1.96 -10.16
N VAL A 144 -6.26 3.12 -10.44
CA VAL A 144 -6.45 4.21 -9.48
C VAL A 144 -7.47 3.85 -8.39
N PRO A 145 -8.74 3.50 -8.70
CA PRO A 145 -9.71 3.12 -7.67
C PRO A 145 -9.34 1.83 -6.93
N LEU A 146 -8.59 0.92 -7.55
CA LEU A 146 -8.03 -0.26 -6.86
C LEU A 146 -6.96 0.16 -5.83
N GLY A 147 -6.08 1.10 -6.20
CA GLY A 147 -5.07 1.66 -5.31
C GLY A 147 -5.67 2.37 -4.10
N TRP A 148 -6.72 3.17 -4.31
CA TRP A 148 -7.42 3.90 -3.23
C TRP A 148 -7.83 3.01 -2.06
N PHE A 149 -8.29 1.78 -2.32
CA PHE A 149 -8.64 0.83 -1.25
C PHE A 149 -7.40 0.37 -0.47
N ALA A 150 -6.45 -0.26 -1.15
CA ALA A 150 -5.36 -0.94 -0.47
C ALA A 150 -4.35 0.01 0.16
N LEU A 151 -4.06 1.15 -0.49
CA LEU A 151 -3.12 2.14 0.02
C LEU A 151 -3.69 2.86 1.24
N THR A 152 -4.97 3.23 1.20
CA THR A 152 -5.61 3.81 2.38
C THR A 152 -5.68 2.81 3.52
N LEU A 153 -5.90 1.52 3.23
CA LEU A 153 -5.89 0.47 4.24
C LEU A 153 -4.53 0.37 4.95
N THR A 154 -3.43 0.26 4.19
CA THR A 154 -2.08 0.18 4.79
C THR A 154 -1.71 1.46 5.55
N ALA A 155 -2.09 2.64 5.03
CA ALA A 155 -1.91 3.91 5.72
C ALA A 155 -2.71 3.97 7.04
N THR A 156 -3.93 3.43 7.05
CA THR A 156 -4.77 3.34 8.26
C THR A 156 -4.18 2.36 9.28
N CYS A 157 -3.67 1.20 8.85
CA CYS A 157 -2.95 0.25 9.72
C CYS A 157 -1.67 0.87 10.31
N LEU A 158 -0.91 1.61 9.51
CA LEU A 158 0.34 2.23 9.92
C LEU A 158 0.13 3.42 10.86
N SER A 159 -0.93 4.20 10.65
CA SER A 159 -1.30 5.33 11.51
C SER A 159 -1.94 4.92 12.85
N GLY A 160 -2.26 3.64 13.02
CA GLY A 160 -2.99 3.14 14.19
C GLY A 160 -4.45 3.61 14.22
N GLY A 161 -5.07 3.77 13.04
CA GLY A 161 -6.45 4.24 12.92
C GLY A 161 -6.62 5.74 13.12
N ARG A 162 -5.56 6.55 12.90
CA ARG A 162 -5.63 8.01 12.98
C ARG A 162 -5.86 8.60 11.57
N PRO A 163 -7.06 9.10 11.23
CA PRO A 163 -7.38 9.47 9.86
C PRO A 163 -6.48 10.56 9.29
N TRP A 164 -6.15 11.58 10.09
CA TRP A 164 -5.27 12.68 9.64
C TRP A 164 -3.87 12.19 9.25
N LEU A 165 -3.34 11.22 9.99
CA LEU A 165 -2.03 10.64 9.76
C LEU A 165 -2.09 9.64 8.60
N ALA A 166 -3.19 8.90 8.45
CA ALA A 166 -3.42 8.07 7.27
C ALA A 166 -3.49 8.92 5.99
N GLY A 167 -4.22 10.04 6.00
CA GLY A 167 -4.24 11.01 4.91
C GLY A 167 -2.85 11.59 4.62
N LEU A 168 -2.07 11.89 5.66
CA LEU A 168 -0.69 12.36 5.50
C LEU A 168 0.19 11.31 4.81
N LEU A 169 0.07 10.04 5.21
CA LEU A 169 0.78 8.94 4.56
C LEU A 169 0.34 8.75 3.10
N MET A 170 -0.95 8.92 2.78
CA MET A 170 -1.44 8.90 1.40
C MET A 170 -0.82 10.02 0.55
N MET A 171 -0.80 11.24 1.08
CA MET A 171 -0.15 12.39 0.43
C MET A 171 1.35 12.18 0.23
N LEU A 172 2.06 11.63 1.22
CA LEU A 172 3.50 11.36 1.12
C LEU A 172 3.82 10.25 0.12
N TRP A 173 2.93 9.27 -0.04
CA TRP A 173 3.03 8.27 -1.10
C TRP A 173 2.76 8.88 -2.47
N ASP A 174 1.76 9.76 -2.59
CA ASP A 174 1.40 10.45 -3.83
C ASP A 174 2.55 11.34 -4.35
N ILE A 175 3.28 12.04 -3.47
CA ILE A 175 4.52 12.76 -3.84
C ILE A 175 5.51 11.86 -4.58
N GLY A 176 5.59 10.57 -4.24
CA GLY A 176 6.46 9.61 -4.93
C GLY A 176 5.87 9.04 -6.21
N LEU A 177 4.55 8.90 -6.24
CA LEU A 177 3.82 8.36 -7.38
C LEU A 177 3.85 9.35 -8.56
N GLU A 178 3.70 10.63 -8.25
CA GLU A 178 3.49 11.70 -9.19
C GLU A 178 4.59 11.76 -10.28
N PRO A 179 5.90 11.74 -9.94
CA PRO A 179 6.95 11.71 -10.94
C PRO A 179 6.98 10.42 -11.77
N LEU A 180 6.57 9.29 -11.20
CA LEU A 180 6.56 8.02 -11.94
C LEU A 180 5.45 8.01 -12.99
N MET A 181 4.23 8.37 -12.58
CA MET A 181 3.04 8.25 -13.42
C MET A 181 2.97 9.32 -14.51
N THR A 182 3.46 10.53 -14.23
CA THR A 182 3.61 11.58 -15.25
C THR A 182 4.66 11.21 -16.30
N ALA A 183 5.78 10.61 -15.89
CA ALA A 183 6.80 10.11 -16.82
C ALA A 183 6.24 8.99 -17.72
N GLN A 184 5.38 8.13 -17.18
CA GLN A 184 4.68 7.07 -17.92
C GLN A 184 3.42 7.57 -18.65
N ARG A 185 3.13 8.87 -18.60
CA ARG A 185 1.95 9.51 -19.22
C ARG A 185 0.63 8.86 -18.83
N TYR A 186 0.53 8.37 -17.59
CA TYR A 186 -0.74 7.89 -17.06
C TYR A 186 -1.75 9.02 -16.92
N TRP A 187 -1.30 10.21 -16.54
CA TRP A 187 -2.08 11.42 -16.60
C TRP A 187 -1.21 12.59 -17.05
N LEU A 188 -1.88 13.61 -17.57
CA LEU A 188 -1.27 14.84 -18.07
C LEU A 188 -1.84 16.02 -17.29
N TRP A 189 -0.98 16.78 -16.64
CA TRP A 189 -1.37 18.01 -15.96
C TRP A 189 -1.47 19.17 -16.95
N HIS A 190 -2.53 19.96 -16.82
CA HIS A 190 -2.79 21.16 -17.62
C HIS A 190 -2.82 22.43 -16.76
N ASP A 191 -2.52 22.32 -15.47
CA ASP A 191 -2.45 23.46 -14.57
C ASP A 191 -1.29 24.41 -14.95
N PRO A 192 -1.54 25.74 -14.99
CA PRO A 192 -0.52 26.72 -15.33
C PRO A 192 0.57 26.88 -14.25
N LEU A 193 0.28 26.46 -13.01
CA LEU A 193 1.17 26.56 -11.85
C LEU A 193 1.49 25.17 -11.26
N GLY A 194 1.91 24.24 -12.13
CA GLY A 194 2.41 22.95 -11.70
C GLY A 194 3.64 23.08 -10.79
N LEU A 195 3.66 22.35 -9.68
CA LEU A 195 4.74 22.40 -8.68
C LEU A 195 5.66 21.18 -8.79
N TRP A 196 5.11 19.99 -8.61
CA TRP A 196 5.88 18.75 -8.48
C TRP A 196 5.47 17.78 -9.57
N ALA A 197 6.39 17.49 -10.51
CA ALA A 197 6.10 16.71 -11.71
C ALA A 197 4.88 17.21 -12.54
N GLY A 198 4.57 18.51 -12.41
CA GLY A 198 3.42 19.16 -13.08
C GLY A 198 2.17 19.26 -12.20
N ALA A 199 2.08 18.50 -11.11
CA ALA A 199 0.93 18.55 -10.21
C ALA A 199 0.91 19.84 -9.38
N PRO A 200 -0.25 20.50 -9.22
CA PRO A 200 -0.39 21.66 -8.33
C PRO A 200 -0.41 21.22 -6.84
N VAL A 201 -0.22 22.18 -5.93
CA VAL A 201 -0.37 21.94 -4.47
C VAL A 201 -1.73 21.34 -4.11
N GLN A 202 -2.75 21.72 -4.88
CA GLN A 202 -4.12 21.23 -4.73
C GLN A 202 -4.21 19.70 -4.82
N ASN A 203 -3.40 19.05 -5.67
CA ASN A 203 -3.38 17.58 -5.79
C ASN A 203 -3.03 16.92 -4.44
N PHE A 204 -1.92 17.35 -3.84
CA PHE A 204 -1.43 16.78 -2.59
C PHE A 204 -2.40 17.01 -1.42
N LEU A 205 -3.04 18.20 -1.37
CA LEU A 205 -4.09 18.47 -0.39
C LEU A 205 -5.35 17.62 -0.63
N GLY A 206 -5.70 17.37 -1.90
CA GLY A 206 -6.76 16.46 -2.29
C GLY A 206 -6.50 15.04 -1.82
N TRP A 207 -5.30 14.49 -2.09
CA TRP A 207 -4.88 13.17 -1.61
C TRP A 207 -4.91 13.05 -0.09
N TRP A 208 -4.46 14.10 0.61
CA TRP A 208 -4.57 14.16 2.06
C TRP A 208 -6.02 14.13 2.54
N ALA A 209 -6.89 14.97 1.99
CA ALA A 209 -8.28 15.10 2.41
C ALA A 209 -9.13 13.87 2.09
N VAL A 210 -9.01 13.33 0.87
CA VAL A 210 -9.71 12.11 0.44
C VAL A 210 -9.21 10.91 1.23
N GLY A 211 -7.89 10.75 1.36
CA GLY A 211 -7.28 9.66 2.14
C GLY A 211 -7.69 9.72 3.62
N LEU A 212 -7.75 10.91 4.21
CA LEU A 212 -8.28 11.14 5.56
C LEU A 212 -9.74 10.71 5.66
N GLY A 213 -10.60 11.14 4.72
CA GLY A 213 -12.02 10.79 4.71
C GLY A 213 -12.28 9.29 4.62
N ILE A 214 -11.57 8.58 3.73
CA ILE A 214 -11.66 7.13 3.59
C ILE A 214 -11.14 6.44 4.86
N ALA A 215 -9.98 6.86 5.38
CA ALA A 215 -9.41 6.31 6.61
C ALA A 215 -10.32 6.53 7.84
N TRP A 216 -11.03 7.66 7.88
CA TRP A 216 -12.03 7.96 8.89
C TRP A 216 -13.19 6.96 8.85
N VAL A 217 -13.71 6.64 7.67
CA VAL A 217 -14.74 5.61 7.50
C VAL A 217 -14.21 4.23 7.88
N PHE A 218 -13.01 3.86 7.42
CA PHE A 218 -12.37 2.57 7.76
C PHE A 218 -12.25 2.39 9.26
N THR A 219 -11.72 3.42 9.92
CA THR A 219 -11.54 3.44 11.36
C THR A 219 -12.88 3.37 12.08
N GLY A 220 -13.96 3.93 11.56
CA GLY A 220 -15.29 3.70 12.11
C GLY A 220 -15.76 2.25 11.94
N LEU A 221 -15.56 1.66 10.75
CA LEU A 221 -16.11 0.35 10.37
C LEU A 221 -15.42 -0.78 11.13
N ALA A 222 -14.11 -0.64 11.37
CA ALA A 222 -13.27 -1.67 11.97
C ALA A 222 -12.15 -1.11 12.88
N PRO A 223 -12.42 -0.29 13.92
CA PRO A 223 -11.37 0.32 14.75
C PRO A 223 -10.50 -0.71 15.49
N ARG A 224 -11.03 -1.89 15.85
CA ARG A 224 -10.22 -2.98 16.44
C ARG A 224 -9.15 -3.50 15.47
N LEU A 225 -9.40 -3.45 14.16
CA LEU A 225 -8.43 -3.83 13.12
C LEU A 225 -7.19 -2.93 13.17
N PHE A 226 -7.39 -1.64 13.47
CA PHE A 226 -6.36 -0.62 13.45
C PHE A 226 -5.71 -0.35 14.81
N GLY A 227 -6.07 -1.13 15.84
CA GLY A 227 -5.43 -1.07 17.15
C GLY A 227 -5.95 0.03 18.07
N LEU A 228 -7.08 0.68 17.74
CA LEU A 228 -7.74 1.60 18.66
C LEU A 228 -8.34 0.81 19.84
N ARG A 229 -7.69 0.91 21.00
CA ARG A 229 -8.09 0.24 22.25
C ARG A 229 -8.79 1.15 23.25
N ARG A 230 -8.57 2.46 23.15
CA ARG A 230 -9.25 3.51 23.93
C ARG A 230 -9.78 4.59 22.99
N LEU A 231 -10.92 5.14 23.36
CA LEU A 231 -11.66 6.18 22.65
C LEU A 231 -10.99 7.57 22.76
N GLU A 232 -9.65 7.67 22.65
CA GLU A 232 -8.92 8.94 22.87
C GLU A 232 -9.38 10.06 21.90
N TRP A 233 -9.94 9.68 20.75
CA TRP A 233 -10.46 10.59 19.73
C TRP A 233 -11.84 10.18 19.22
N ALA A 234 -12.67 9.55 20.06
CA ALA A 234 -14.00 9.07 19.67
C ALA A 234 -14.91 10.14 19.09
N TRP A 235 -14.75 11.38 19.54
CA TRP A 235 -15.44 12.54 19.02
C TRP A 235 -15.14 12.73 17.52
N ALA A 236 -13.92 12.39 17.09
CA ALA A 236 -13.47 12.43 15.72
C ALA A 236 -13.88 11.19 14.93
N LEU A 237 -14.53 10.18 15.52
CA LEU A 237 -15.10 9.03 14.81
C LEU A 237 -16.55 9.30 14.37
N PRO A 238 -17.03 8.61 13.32
CA PRO A 238 -18.43 8.68 12.93
C PRO A 238 -19.36 8.33 14.10
N TRP A 239 -20.52 8.98 14.19
CA TRP A 239 -21.48 8.79 15.30
C TRP A 239 -21.85 7.32 15.52
N TRP A 240 -21.95 6.53 14.45
CA TRP A 240 -22.25 5.10 14.50
C TRP A 240 -21.09 4.23 15.03
N ALA A 241 -19.86 4.75 15.04
CA ALA A 241 -18.69 4.12 15.64
C ALA A 241 -18.45 4.58 17.09
N ARG A 242 -19.23 5.52 17.62
CA ARG A 242 -19.09 6.00 19.01
C ARG A 242 -19.62 5.02 20.05
N ALA A 243 -20.53 4.12 19.67
CA ALA A 243 -21.11 3.09 20.53
C ALA A 243 -20.20 1.86 20.72
N TYR A 244 -18.89 2.01 20.51
CA TYR A 244 -17.96 0.88 20.50
C TYR A 244 -17.99 0.15 21.85
N PRO A 245 -18.35 -1.16 21.88
CA PRO A 245 -18.62 -1.82 23.15
C PRO A 245 -17.34 -1.95 23.98
N GLU A 246 -17.42 -1.49 25.23
CA GLU A 246 -16.44 -1.66 26.32
C GLU A 246 -16.23 -3.13 26.73
N SER A 247 -16.54 -4.10 25.85
CA SER A 247 -16.41 -5.51 26.19
C SER A 247 -14.92 -5.87 26.31
N ARG A 248 -14.36 -5.62 27.50
CA ARG A 248 -13.22 -6.35 28.05
C ARG A 248 -13.66 -7.80 28.10
N THR A 249 -13.40 -8.56 27.04
CA THR A 249 -13.10 -9.97 27.26
C THR A 249 -11.71 -9.97 27.89
N PRO A 250 -11.55 -10.25 29.20
CA PRO A 250 -10.23 -10.42 29.77
C PRO A 250 -9.59 -11.59 29.05
N GLN A 251 -8.59 -11.33 28.21
CA GLN A 251 -7.68 -12.38 27.76
C GLN A 251 -6.85 -12.78 28.97
N LEU A 252 -7.34 -13.78 29.71
CA LEU A 252 -6.57 -14.49 30.72
C LEU A 252 -5.54 -15.39 30.01
N SER A 253 -4.53 -14.78 29.39
CA SER A 253 -3.32 -15.51 29.00
C SER A 253 -2.40 -15.56 30.23
N LEU A 254 -2.54 -16.61 31.04
CA LEU A 254 -1.68 -16.89 32.20
C LEU A 254 -0.24 -17.28 31.80
N LEU A 255 0.01 -17.48 30.51
CA LEU A 255 1.34 -17.77 29.98
C LEU A 255 2.04 -16.43 29.65
N PRO A 256 3.27 -16.18 30.17
CA PRO A 256 4.10 -15.06 29.76
C PRO A 256 4.66 -15.33 28.35
N GLY A 257 3.78 -15.38 27.35
CA GLY A 257 4.17 -15.31 25.95
C GLY A 257 4.47 -13.86 25.61
N ARG A 258 5.70 -13.55 25.19
CA ARG A 258 5.94 -12.29 24.45
C ARG A 258 4.86 -12.22 23.36
N PRO A 259 4.08 -11.13 23.24
CA PRO A 259 3.07 -11.04 22.20
C PRO A 259 3.77 -11.23 20.86
N ARG A 260 3.55 -12.36 20.21
CA ARG A 260 4.01 -12.60 18.84
C ARG A 260 3.40 -11.46 18.02
N ARG A 261 4.25 -10.61 17.43
CA ARG A 261 3.79 -9.59 16.48
C ARG A 261 3.23 -10.35 15.29
N GLU A 262 1.92 -10.52 15.26
CA GLU A 262 1.28 -11.10 14.09
C GLU A 262 1.55 -10.24 12.87
N PRO A 263 1.71 -10.85 11.67
CA PRO A 263 1.82 -10.11 10.43
C PRO A 263 0.60 -9.20 10.23
N ASP A 264 0.88 -7.98 9.78
CA ASP A 264 -0.09 -6.90 9.62
C ASP A 264 0.14 -6.25 8.26
N PHE A 265 -0.95 -5.85 7.62
CA PHE A 265 -0.97 -5.20 6.32
C PHE A 265 -0.17 -3.89 6.26
N ARG A 266 0.19 -3.30 7.41
CA ARG A 266 1.14 -2.16 7.52
C ARG A 266 2.46 -2.37 6.78
N VAL A 267 2.84 -3.61 6.47
CA VAL A 267 4.07 -3.94 5.73
C VAL A 267 4.03 -3.48 4.27
N ALA A 268 2.84 -3.30 3.69
CA ALA A 268 2.70 -2.84 2.31
C ALA A 268 3.25 -1.42 2.10
N TYR A 269 3.16 -0.51 3.09
CA TYR A 269 3.67 0.85 2.93
C TYR A 269 5.21 0.91 2.88
N PRO A 270 5.97 0.22 3.77
CA PRO A 270 7.40 0.02 3.59
C PRO A 270 7.80 -0.64 2.27
N THR A 271 6.99 -1.59 1.76
CA THR A 271 7.22 -2.18 0.43
C THR A 271 7.16 -1.09 -0.65
N GLU A 272 6.18 -0.18 -0.59
CA GLU A 272 6.13 0.97 -1.49
C GLU A 272 7.30 1.93 -1.29
N ALA A 273 7.68 2.22 -0.04
CA ALA A 273 8.81 3.08 0.26
C ALA A 273 10.15 2.52 -0.26
N PHE A 274 10.21 1.22 -0.57
CA PHE A 274 11.36 0.60 -1.22
C PHE A 274 11.24 0.66 -2.76
N PHE A 275 10.13 0.16 -3.31
CA PHE A 275 9.99 0.01 -4.75
C PHE A 275 9.78 1.33 -5.49
N LEU A 276 9.10 2.31 -4.89
CA LEU A 276 8.74 3.54 -5.58
C LEU A 276 9.97 4.45 -5.82
N PRO A 277 10.83 4.75 -4.81
CA PRO A 277 12.12 5.38 -5.08
C PRO A 277 13.00 4.55 -6.01
N GLY A 278 13.02 3.22 -5.84
CA GLY A 278 13.79 2.33 -6.71
C GLY A 278 13.38 2.44 -8.18
N GLY A 279 12.07 2.47 -8.46
CA GLY A 279 11.52 2.68 -9.80
C GLY A 279 11.95 4.03 -10.39
N LEU A 280 11.93 5.10 -9.59
CA LEU A 280 12.39 6.43 -10.01
C LEU A 280 13.88 6.46 -10.34
N VAL A 281 14.74 5.79 -9.54
CA VAL A 281 16.17 5.64 -9.85
C VAL A 281 16.37 4.96 -11.20
N LEU A 282 15.59 3.91 -11.48
CA LEU A 282 15.71 3.13 -12.71
C LEU A 282 15.30 3.91 -13.97
N VAL A 283 14.39 4.87 -13.84
CA VAL A 283 14.02 5.79 -14.93
C VAL A 283 14.86 7.07 -14.96
N GLY A 284 15.97 7.12 -14.21
CA GLY A 284 16.91 8.24 -14.20
C GLY A 284 16.47 9.47 -13.39
N ARG A 285 15.40 9.35 -12.59
CA ARG A 285 14.82 10.43 -11.77
C ARG A 285 15.38 10.41 -10.35
N TYR A 286 16.69 10.64 -10.21
CA TYR A 286 17.41 10.48 -8.94
C TYR A 286 16.99 11.47 -7.86
N LEU A 287 16.72 12.73 -8.23
CA LEU A 287 16.29 13.75 -7.27
C LEU A 287 14.92 13.41 -6.70
N GLU A 288 13.99 13.04 -7.57
CA GLU A 288 12.64 12.63 -7.20
C GLU A 288 12.65 11.36 -6.38
N ALA A 289 13.53 10.40 -6.70
CA ALA A 289 13.75 9.22 -5.88
C ALA A 289 14.21 9.58 -4.46
N ALA A 290 15.17 10.51 -4.32
CA ALA A 290 15.68 10.95 -3.02
C ALA A 290 14.59 11.67 -2.21
N VAL A 291 13.83 12.56 -2.83
CA VAL A 291 12.69 13.25 -2.20
C VAL A 291 11.63 12.24 -1.77
N THR A 292 11.30 11.26 -2.62
CA THR A 292 10.32 10.21 -2.32
C THR A 292 10.76 9.37 -1.12
N LEU A 293 12.02 8.93 -1.11
CA LEU A 293 12.58 8.14 -0.02
C LEU A 293 12.56 8.93 1.30
N ALA A 294 12.91 10.21 1.26
CA ALA A 294 12.85 11.09 2.43
C ALA A 294 11.41 11.29 2.92
N ALA A 295 10.48 11.63 2.01
CA ALA A 295 9.08 11.88 2.34
C ALA A 295 8.41 10.65 2.96
N MET A 296 8.50 9.49 2.30
CA MET A 296 7.92 8.26 2.80
C MET A 296 8.63 7.75 4.06
N GLY A 297 9.95 7.93 4.15
CA GLY A 297 10.77 7.58 5.32
C GLY A 297 10.40 8.41 6.56
N LEU A 298 10.18 9.71 6.39
CA LEU A 298 9.69 10.61 7.44
C LEU A 298 8.28 10.23 7.87
N GLY A 299 7.38 9.92 6.93
CA GLY A 299 6.05 9.40 7.23
C GLY A 299 6.08 8.12 8.06
N LEU A 300 6.93 7.16 7.69
CA LEU A 300 7.14 5.93 8.46
C LEU A 300 7.70 6.20 9.86
N ALA A 301 8.66 7.11 9.99
CA ALA A 301 9.24 7.49 11.28
C ALA A 301 8.20 8.16 12.18
N LEU A 302 7.42 9.09 11.65
CA LEU A 302 6.34 9.77 12.35
C LEU A 302 5.28 8.77 12.82
N ALA A 303 4.79 7.91 11.91
CA ALA A 303 3.77 6.93 12.26
C ALA A 303 4.25 5.95 13.33
N ARG A 304 5.52 5.52 13.27
CA ARG A 304 6.13 4.68 14.31
C ARG A 304 6.26 5.42 15.65
N ARG A 305 6.61 6.71 15.66
CA ARG A 305 6.72 7.50 16.90
C ARG A 305 5.35 7.70 17.54
N VAL A 306 4.36 8.12 16.75
CA VAL A 306 3.00 8.38 17.22
C VAL A 306 2.36 7.09 17.77
N THR A 307 2.45 5.97 17.04
CA THR A 307 1.82 4.70 17.47
C THR A 307 2.57 3.96 18.57
N ARG A 308 3.84 4.28 18.83
CA ARG A 308 4.60 3.72 19.97
C ARG A 308 4.20 4.36 21.29
N HIS A 309 3.80 5.64 21.30
CA HIS A 309 3.38 6.33 22.52
C HIS A 309 2.08 5.76 23.12
N ASP A 310 1.29 5.01 22.35
CA ASP A 310 0.02 4.43 22.81
C ASP A 310 0.13 3.00 23.37
N ARG A 311 1.32 2.38 23.32
CA ARG A 311 1.57 0.99 23.74
C ARG A 311 2.29 0.92 25.07
#